data_AF-A0A1V4MY42-F1
#
_entry.id   AF-A0A1V4MY42-F1
#
_cell.length_a   1.000
_cell.length_b   1.000
_cell.length_c   1.000
_cell.angle_alpha   90.00
_cell.angle_beta   90.00
_cell.angle_gamma   90.00
#
_symmetry.space_group_name_H-M   'P 1'
#
loop_
_entity.id
_entity.type
_entity.pdbx_description
1 polymer ?
#
loop_
_entity_poly.entity_id
_entity_poly.type
_entity_poly.pdbx_seq_one_letter_code
_entity_poly.pdbx_strand_id
1 'polypeptide(L)'
;MKREAFLGAAVLLVVTAGTAVPSIIDLKTLEIDLSNHAEAIELASWSDPEIITITAEGLGWDGDPQSIRNGWVRTRPMALGLSWRAPAAVHLSVALIPAPGEVVLDNGQTITPYRGDIYVRYSADMNNWSSWQVLNHGTDPAATRPDQPGSNFYVYLRVPALETDAYSELIAEYAEMEVPWKSDEDAACRWLEQEHPGFFSSHIPFIGYVEFLYEGPFHGGRRLTSLRAEAIYSMSGIHYPPDDPGTYEERDASTWSFHSNPEQ
;
A
#
# COMPACT_ATOMS: atom_id res chain seq x y z
N MET A 1 -60.70 13.30 50.53
CA MET A 1 -59.89 12.22 49.95
C MET A 1 -58.97 12.84 48.90
N LYS A 2 -57.68 13.00 49.22
CA LYS A 2 -56.69 13.59 48.30
C LYS A 2 -56.33 12.54 47.25
N ARG A 3 -56.40 12.89 45.96
CA ARG A 3 -55.81 12.12 44.86
C ARG A 3 -54.64 12.93 44.31
N GLU A 4 -53.46 12.36 44.43
CA GLU A 4 -52.24 12.85 43.80
C GLU A 4 -52.33 12.62 42.30
N ALA A 5 -51.95 13.62 41.50
CA ALA A 5 -51.76 13.49 40.07
C ALA A 5 -50.25 13.52 39.81
N PHE A 6 -49.70 12.35 39.48
CA PHE A 6 -48.33 12.18 39.01
C PHE A 6 -48.17 12.86 37.65
N LEU A 7 -47.21 13.78 37.56
CA LEU A 7 -46.78 14.44 36.33
C LEU A 7 -45.82 13.48 35.60
N GLY A 8 -46.29 12.82 34.55
CA GLY A 8 -45.43 12.01 33.67
C GLY A 8 -44.71 12.91 32.66
N ALA A 9 -43.41 13.13 32.85
CA ALA A 9 -42.56 13.79 31.86
C ALA A 9 -42.18 12.76 30.77
N ALA A 10 -42.67 12.97 29.54
CA ALA A 10 -42.21 12.24 28.38
C ALA A 10 -40.90 12.88 27.89
N VAL A 11 -39.78 12.19 28.08
CA VAL A 11 -38.51 12.53 27.43
C VAL A 11 -38.55 11.98 26.01
N LEU A 12 -38.72 12.86 25.03
CA LEU A 12 -38.61 12.52 23.61
C LEU A 12 -37.11 12.40 23.29
N LEU A 13 -36.63 11.16 23.18
CA LEU A 13 -35.26 10.87 22.74
C LEU A 13 -35.21 11.10 21.22
N VAL A 14 -34.71 12.25 20.80
CA VAL A 14 -34.35 12.50 19.40
C VAL A 14 -33.10 11.68 19.11
N VAL A 15 -33.27 10.48 18.55
CA VAL A 15 -32.17 9.74 17.93
C VAL A 15 -31.83 10.48 16.65
N THR A 16 -30.80 11.32 16.67
CA THR A 16 -30.15 11.78 15.44
C THR A 16 -29.52 10.57 14.78
N ALA A 17 -30.21 9.98 13.81
CA ALA A 17 -29.62 8.98 12.93
C ALA A 17 -28.54 9.69 12.11
N GLY A 18 -27.30 9.67 12.60
CA GLY A 18 -26.16 9.92 11.74
C GLY A 18 -26.16 8.84 10.67
N THR A 19 -26.22 9.22 9.40
CA THR A 19 -25.99 8.29 8.30
C THR A 19 -24.56 7.77 8.47
N ALA A 20 -24.41 6.55 8.96
CA ALA A 20 -23.13 5.86 8.89
C ALA A 20 -22.80 5.76 7.40
N VAL A 21 -21.79 6.52 6.96
CA VAL A 21 -21.27 6.38 5.60
C VAL A 21 -20.59 5.00 5.59
N PRO A 22 -21.06 4.04 4.78
CA PRO A 22 -20.44 2.73 4.72
C PRO A 22 -18.97 2.89 4.33
N SER A 23 -18.11 2.13 4.99
CA SER A 23 -16.67 2.13 4.77
C SER A 23 -16.19 0.70 4.55
N ILE A 24 -15.40 0.52 3.50
CA ILE A 24 -14.70 -0.73 3.20
C ILE A 24 -13.35 -0.64 3.91
N ILE A 25 -12.99 -1.66 4.68
CA ILE A 25 -11.67 -1.78 5.32
C ILE A 25 -11.04 -3.06 4.77
N ASP A 26 -9.80 -2.96 4.29
CA ASP A 26 -9.09 -4.11 3.73
C ASP A 26 -7.61 -4.10 4.16
N LEU A 27 -6.98 -5.27 4.09
CA LEU A 27 -5.58 -5.54 4.40
C LEU A 27 -4.96 -6.32 3.24
N LYS A 28 -3.89 -5.77 2.67
CA LYS A 28 -3.02 -6.50 1.72
C LYS A 28 -1.68 -6.78 2.35
N THR A 29 -1.13 -7.95 2.03
CA THR A 29 0.21 -8.35 2.48
C THR A 29 1.01 -8.82 1.29
N LEU A 30 2.24 -8.32 1.18
CA LEU A 30 3.28 -8.85 0.31
C LEU A 30 4.35 -9.45 1.22
N GLU A 31 4.60 -10.74 1.07
CA GLU A 31 5.67 -11.43 1.76
C GLU A 31 6.58 -12.04 0.71
N ILE A 32 7.88 -11.78 0.82
CA ILE A 32 8.91 -12.27 -0.09
C ILE A 32 9.86 -13.10 0.74
N ASP A 33 9.91 -14.41 0.48
CA ASP A 33 10.94 -15.29 1.00
C ASP A 33 12.24 -15.09 0.20
N LEU A 34 13.18 -14.34 0.78
CA LEU A 34 14.48 -14.05 0.18
C LEU A 34 15.46 -15.23 0.29
N SER A 35 15.03 -16.37 0.85
CA SER A 35 15.74 -17.65 0.78
C SER A 35 15.24 -18.57 -0.35
N ASN A 36 14.10 -18.21 -0.97
CA ASN A 36 13.51 -18.92 -2.09
C ASN A 36 13.78 -18.17 -3.41
N HIS A 37 14.77 -18.64 -4.17
CA HIS A 37 15.17 -17.97 -5.41
C HIS A 37 14.03 -17.83 -6.42
N ALA A 38 13.16 -18.84 -6.58
CA ALA A 38 12.10 -18.80 -7.58
C ALA A 38 11.03 -17.75 -7.24
N GLU A 39 10.64 -17.69 -5.97
CA GLU A 39 9.66 -16.71 -5.47
C GLU A 39 10.23 -15.28 -5.49
N ALA A 40 11.47 -15.11 -5.01
CA ALA A 40 12.07 -13.79 -4.90
C ALA A 40 12.28 -13.10 -6.25
N ILE A 41 12.59 -13.83 -7.34
CA ILE A 41 12.70 -13.22 -8.69
C ILE A 41 11.33 -12.87 -9.30
N GLU A 42 10.27 -13.57 -8.87
CA GLU A 42 8.91 -13.23 -9.29
C GLU A 42 8.45 -11.93 -8.60
N LEU A 43 8.75 -11.78 -7.32
CA LEU A 43 8.23 -10.70 -6.47
C LEU A 43 9.18 -9.50 -6.31
N ALA A 44 10.46 -9.63 -6.64
CA ALA A 44 11.44 -8.56 -6.49
C ALA A 44 12.59 -8.64 -7.50
N SER A 45 13.39 -7.57 -7.51
CA SER A 45 14.68 -7.47 -8.16
C SER A 45 15.66 -6.80 -7.19
N TRP A 46 16.95 -6.97 -7.41
CA TRP A 46 17.98 -6.38 -6.55
C TRP A 46 19.21 -5.99 -7.36
N SER A 47 20.05 -5.14 -6.76
CA SER A 47 21.32 -4.70 -7.35
C SER A 47 22.33 -5.83 -7.48
N ASP A 48 23.13 -5.79 -8.55
CA ASP A 48 24.29 -6.67 -8.76
C ASP A 48 23.99 -8.16 -8.50
N PRO A 49 23.02 -8.78 -9.21
CA PRO A 49 22.58 -10.15 -8.93
C PRO A 49 23.68 -11.21 -9.12
N GLU A 50 24.78 -10.86 -9.78
CA GLU A 50 25.98 -11.68 -9.89
C GLU A 50 26.87 -11.66 -8.63
N ILE A 51 26.64 -10.71 -7.72
CA ILE A 51 27.40 -10.54 -6.46
C ILE A 51 26.49 -10.75 -5.25
N ILE A 52 25.34 -10.07 -5.21
CA ILE A 52 24.32 -10.21 -4.18
C ILE A 52 23.38 -11.30 -4.68
N THR A 53 23.53 -12.50 -4.12
CA THR A 53 22.83 -13.71 -4.59
C THR A 53 21.85 -14.21 -3.54
N ILE A 54 20.84 -14.93 -4.01
CA ILE A 54 19.94 -15.69 -3.13
C ILE A 54 20.51 -17.10 -2.93
N THR A 55 20.57 -17.51 -1.66
CA THR A 55 20.83 -18.89 -1.24
C THR A 55 19.76 -19.32 -0.24
N ALA A 56 19.82 -20.57 0.23
CA ALA A 56 18.90 -21.07 1.26
C ALA A 56 19.01 -20.28 2.59
N GLU A 57 20.08 -19.52 2.78
CA GLU A 57 20.30 -18.65 3.94
C GLU A 57 19.78 -17.22 3.74
N GLY A 58 19.30 -16.88 2.54
CA GLY A 58 18.74 -15.57 2.19
C GLY A 58 19.50 -14.80 1.11
N LEU A 59 19.07 -13.56 0.87
CA LEU A 59 19.69 -12.60 -0.06
C LEU A 59 20.86 -11.88 0.60
N GLY A 60 22.05 -11.99 0.01
CA GLY A 60 23.26 -11.31 0.48
C GLY A 60 24.48 -11.71 -0.34
N TRP A 61 25.69 -11.47 0.18
CA TRP A 61 26.92 -11.82 -0.53
C TRP A 61 27.93 -12.47 0.40
N ASP A 62 28.75 -13.37 -0.16
CA ASP A 62 29.76 -14.14 0.57
C ASP A 62 31.06 -13.34 0.71
N GLY A 63 30.97 -12.22 1.43
CA GLY A 63 32.09 -11.35 1.78
C GLY A 63 32.60 -11.56 3.21
N ASP A 64 33.68 -10.86 3.54
CA ASP A 64 34.13 -10.71 4.92
C ASP A 64 33.05 -9.97 5.76
N PRO A 65 32.76 -10.40 7.01
CA PRO A 65 31.75 -9.75 7.88
C PRO A 65 31.92 -8.25 8.10
N GLN A 66 33.16 -7.74 8.03
CA GLN A 66 33.45 -6.31 8.17
C GLN A 66 33.34 -5.56 6.84
N SER A 67 33.26 -6.27 5.72
CA SER A 67 33.08 -5.68 4.40
C SER A 67 31.62 -5.33 4.13
N ILE A 68 31.41 -4.21 3.45
CA ILE A 68 30.09 -3.65 3.15
C ILE A 68 29.97 -3.45 1.64
N ARG A 69 28.82 -3.81 1.10
CA ARG A 69 28.38 -3.40 -0.24
C ARG A 69 27.06 -2.66 -0.13
N ASN A 70 26.95 -1.50 -0.74
CA ASN A 70 25.65 -0.85 -0.86
C ASN A 70 24.87 -1.54 -1.97
N GLY A 71 23.58 -1.75 -1.74
CA GLY A 71 22.69 -2.34 -2.72
C GLY A 71 21.25 -1.95 -2.47
N TRP A 72 20.37 -2.49 -3.31
CA TRP A 72 18.94 -2.24 -3.21
C TRP A 72 18.13 -3.50 -3.49
N VAL A 73 16.91 -3.55 -2.94
CA VAL A 73 15.88 -4.55 -3.26
C VAL A 73 14.61 -3.79 -3.63
N ARG A 74 14.07 -4.04 -4.82
CA ARG A 74 12.87 -3.40 -5.34
C ARG A 74 11.79 -4.45 -5.58
N THR A 75 10.64 -4.28 -4.94
CA THR A 75 9.51 -5.21 -5.11
C THR A 75 8.84 -5.01 -6.46
N ARG A 76 8.06 -5.99 -6.90
CA ARG A 76 7.01 -5.75 -7.90
C ARG A 76 5.92 -4.85 -7.30
N PRO A 77 5.20 -4.10 -8.16
CA PRO A 77 3.99 -3.40 -7.75
C PRO A 77 2.96 -4.32 -7.09
N MET A 78 2.41 -3.90 -5.97
CA MET A 78 1.27 -4.53 -5.30
C MET A 78 0.01 -3.70 -5.55
N ALA A 79 -1.01 -4.31 -6.14
CA ALA A 79 -2.30 -3.66 -6.37
C ALA A 79 -3.08 -3.48 -5.05
N LEU A 80 -3.67 -2.31 -4.85
CA LEU A 80 -4.45 -1.94 -3.67
C LEU A 80 -5.88 -1.55 -4.04
N GLY A 81 -6.81 -1.75 -3.10
CA GLY A 81 -8.23 -1.51 -3.33
C GLY A 81 -8.95 -2.72 -3.91
N LEU A 82 -10.19 -2.47 -4.31
CA LEU A 82 -11.04 -3.42 -5.00
C LEU A 82 -10.93 -3.20 -6.51
N SER A 83 -11.40 -4.15 -7.31
CA SER A 83 -11.37 -4.03 -8.77
C SER A 83 -12.17 -2.86 -9.35
N TRP A 84 -12.97 -2.18 -8.52
CA TRP A 84 -13.86 -1.09 -8.90
C TRP A 84 -13.65 0.18 -8.09
N ARG A 85 -12.74 0.18 -7.10
CA ARG A 85 -12.49 1.34 -6.23
C ARG A 85 -11.10 1.29 -5.61
N ALA A 86 -10.37 2.40 -5.73
CA ALA A 86 -9.02 2.54 -5.20
C ALA A 86 -8.97 3.44 -3.95
N PRO A 87 -8.04 3.20 -3.00
CA PRO A 87 -7.86 4.07 -1.84
C PRO A 87 -7.13 5.37 -2.21
N ALA A 88 -7.51 6.46 -1.55
CA ALA A 88 -6.76 7.73 -1.60
C ALA A 88 -5.74 7.87 -0.45
N ALA A 89 -5.80 6.98 0.55
CA ALA A 89 -4.86 6.95 1.65
C ALA A 89 -4.68 5.53 2.20
N VAL A 90 -3.45 5.20 2.60
CA VAL A 90 -3.05 3.86 3.06
C VAL A 90 -2.05 3.98 4.21
N HIS A 91 -2.19 3.12 5.21
CA HIS A 91 -1.15 2.85 6.21
C HIS A 91 -0.27 1.71 5.69
N LEU A 92 1.04 1.93 5.64
CA LEU A 92 2.00 0.96 5.15
C LEU A 92 2.98 0.63 6.26
N SER A 93 3.26 -0.66 6.44
CA SER A 93 4.33 -1.14 7.31
C SER A 93 5.20 -2.16 6.58
N VAL A 94 6.49 -2.15 6.85
CA VAL A 94 7.46 -3.05 6.22
C VAL A 94 8.40 -3.61 7.29
N ALA A 95 8.63 -4.91 7.27
CA ALA A 95 9.59 -5.61 8.11
C ALA A 95 10.65 -6.28 7.24
N LEU A 96 11.92 -6.00 7.54
CA LEU A 96 13.07 -6.62 6.88
C LEU A 96 13.81 -7.52 7.87
N ILE A 97 13.97 -8.80 7.53
CA ILE A 97 14.48 -9.84 8.43
C ILE A 97 15.82 -10.37 7.90
N PRO A 98 16.83 -10.56 8.76
CA PRO A 98 16.90 -10.14 10.17
C PRO A 98 17.24 -8.65 10.32
N ALA A 99 17.03 -8.10 11.52
CA ALA A 99 17.58 -6.80 11.88
C ALA A 99 19.13 -6.82 11.84
N PRO A 100 19.82 -5.67 11.73
CA PRO A 100 21.26 -5.60 11.96
C PRO A 100 21.64 -6.19 13.32
N GLY A 101 22.41 -7.30 13.31
CA GLY A 101 23.16 -7.77 14.47
C GLY A 101 24.48 -7.03 14.62
N GLU A 102 25.08 -7.16 15.80
CA GLU A 102 26.37 -6.59 16.13
C GLU A 102 27.50 -7.19 15.29
N VAL A 103 28.47 -6.36 14.92
CA VAL A 103 29.70 -6.74 14.22
C VAL A 103 30.89 -6.27 15.06
N VAL A 104 31.87 -7.16 15.24
CA VAL A 104 33.14 -6.85 15.90
C VAL A 104 34.17 -6.45 14.84
N LEU A 105 34.72 -5.25 14.99
CA LEU A 105 35.75 -4.68 14.13
C LEU A 105 37.14 -5.19 14.55
N ASP A 106 38.13 -5.07 13.65
CA ASP A 106 39.52 -5.50 13.90
C ASP A 106 40.18 -4.86 15.13
N ASN A 107 39.74 -3.66 15.50
CA ASN A 107 40.22 -2.96 16.69
C ASN A 107 39.52 -3.41 17.99
N GLY A 108 38.66 -4.43 17.92
CA GLY A 108 37.89 -4.98 19.04
C GLY A 108 36.64 -4.18 19.41
N GLN A 109 36.29 -3.12 18.67
CA GLN A 109 35.04 -2.38 18.89
C GLN A 109 33.85 -3.14 18.31
N THR A 110 32.72 -3.09 19.01
CA THR A 110 31.45 -3.61 18.54
C THR A 110 30.57 -2.48 18.04
N ILE A 111 30.01 -2.64 16.84
CA ILE A 111 29.02 -1.72 16.27
C ILE A 111 27.78 -2.48 15.81
N THR A 112 26.62 -1.84 15.87
CA THR A 112 25.42 -2.32 15.16
C THR A 112 25.33 -1.54 13.85
N PRO A 113 25.45 -2.21 12.69
CA PRO A 113 25.40 -1.51 11.42
C PRO A 113 24.07 -0.80 11.18
N TYR A 114 24.14 0.23 10.35
CA TYR A 114 22.95 0.90 9.84
C TYR A 114 22.06 -0.08 9.06
N ARG A 115 20.75 -0.03 9.29
CA ARG A 115 19.78 -0.95 8.70
C ARG A 115 19.38 -0.66 7.26
N GLY A 116 19.75 0.50 6.71
CA GLY A 116 19.21 1.00 5.45
C GLY A 116 17.88 1.73 5.63
N ASP A 117 17.32 2.19 4.52
CA ASP A 117 16.02 2.84 4.44
C ASP A 117 15.08 2.04 3.52
N ILE A 118 13.77 2.14 3.80
CA ILE A 118 12.73 1.70 2.88
C ILE A 118 12.07 2.95 2.30
N TYR A 119 11.89 2.95 1.00
CA TYR A 119 11.13 3.94 0.26
C TYR A 119 9.87 3.28 -0.32
N VAL A 120 8.82 4.07 -0.48
CA VAL A 120 7.62 3.71 -1.20
C VAL A 120 7.32 4.74 -2.28
N ARG A 121 6.76 4.27 -3.39
CA ARG A 121 6.04 5.12 -4.34
C ARG A 121 4.73 4.45 -4.72
N TYR A 122 3.82 5.24 -5.28
CA TYR A 122 2.53 4.76 -5.71
C TYR A 122 2.20 5.21 -7.13
N SER A 123 1.22 4.54 -7.72
CA SER A 123 0.68 4.85 -9.05
C SER A 123 -0.82 4.59 -9.08
N ALA A 124 -1.52 5.34 -9.92
CA ALA A 124 -2.92 5.09 -10.26
C ALA A 124 -3.06 4.03 -11.36
N ASP A 125 -2.07 3.93 -12.27
CA ASP A 125 -2.21 3.36 -13.61
C ASP A 125 -1.04 2.46 -14.06
N MET A 126 -0.14 2.11 -13.14
CA MET A 126 1.13 1.39 -13.33
C MET A 126 2.20 2.06 -14.22
N ASN A 127 1.91 3.19 -14.86
CA ASN A 127 2.84 3.87 -15.77
C ASN A 127 3.39 5.16 -15.17
N ASN A 128 2.52 5.94 -14.53
CA ASN A 128 2.84 7.22 -13.93
C ASN A 128 2.96 7.05 -12.42
N TRP A 129 4.19 7.26 -11.93
CA TRP A 129 4.55 6.97 -10.55
C TRP A 129 4.88 8.24 -9.79
N SER A 130 4.51 8.28 -8.51
CA SER A 130 4.96 9.31 -7.60
C SER A 130 6.49 9.25 -7.43
N SER A 131 7.07 10.33 -6.95
CA SER A 131 8.42 10.28 -6.37
C SER A 131 8.48 9.28 -5.21
N TRP A 132 9.68 8.73 -4.96
CA TRP A 132 9.96 7.90 -3.80
C TRP A 132 9.84 8.70 -2.50
N GLN A 133 9.19 8.11 -1.51
CA GLN A 133 9.01 8.66 -0.17
C GLN A 133 9.62 7.72 0.85
N VAL A 134 10.46 8.23 1.74
CA VAL A 134 11.10 7.44 2.80
C VAL A 134 10.08 7.06 3.87
N LEU A 135 10.15 5.82 4.37
CA LEU A 135 9.38 5.36 5.51
C LEU A 135 10.06 5.76 6.82
N ASN A 136 9.25 6.00 7.85
CA ASN A 136 9.76 6.20 9.20
C ASN A 136 10.30 4.90 9.76
N HIS A 137 11.34 5.00 10.58
CA HIS A 137 11.89 3.87 11.30
C HIS A 137 11.07 3.55 12.55
N GLY A 138 10.85 2.27 12.82
CA GLY A 138 10.19 1.79 14.03
C GLY A 138 8.93 0.97 13.75
N THR A 139 8.27 0.56 14.82
CA THR A 139 7.03 -0.20 14.76
C THR A 139 5.85 0.72 14.45
N ASP A 140 5.03 0.34 13.45
CA ASP A 140 3.74 1.00 13.22
C ASP A 140 2.76 0.59 14.33
N PRO A 141 2.20 1.54 15.10
CA PRO A 141 1.14 1.23 16.06
C PRO A 141 -0.14 0.67 15.40
N ALA A 142 -0.32 0.87 14.09
CA ALA A 142 -1.44 0.33 13.31
C ALA A 142 -1.14 -1.01 12.63
N ALA A 143 0.10 -1.53 12.69
CA ALA A 143 0.44 -2.82 12.07
C ALA A 143 -0.35 -3.96 12.71
N THR A 144 -0.68 -4.98 11.91
CA THR A 144 -1.36 -6.18 12.43
C THR A 144 -0.42 -7.05 13.27
N ARG A 145 0.89 -6.89 13.08
CA ARG A 145 1.95 -7.58 13.83
C ARG A 145 3.00 -6.59 14.35
N PRO A 146 2.68 -5.81 15.41
CA PRO A 146 3.60 -4.79 15.94
C PRO A 146 4.90 -5.39 16.51
N ASP A 147 4.86 -6.65 16.93
CA ASP A 147 6.02 -7.37 17.50
C ASP A 147 6.80 -8.17 16.45
N GLN A 148 6.62 -7.87 15.16
CA GLN A 148 7.32 -8.58 14.09
C GLN A 148 8.85 -8.38 14.24
N PRO A 149 9.64 -9.48 14.26
CA PRO A 149 11.09 -9.37 14.35
C PRO A 149 11.66 -8.73 13.09
N GLY A 150 12.79 -8.05 13.22
CA GLY A 150 13.48 -7.42 12.11
C GLY A 150 13.61 -5.90 12.24
N SER A 151 14.02 -5.27 11.14
CA SER A 151 13.97 -3.82 10.99
C SER A 151 12.58 -3.42 10.51
N ASN A 152 11.85 -2.68 11.35
CA ASN A 152 10.49 -2.24 11.05
C ASN A 152 10.48 -0.79 10.54
N PHE A 153 9.62 -0.53 9.56
CA PHE A 153 9.43 0.75 8.91
C PHE A 153 7.94 1.00 8.67
N TYR A 154 7.52 2.27 8.65
CA TYR A 154 6.12 2.59 8.41
C TYR A 154 5.88 4.00 7.84
N VAL A 155 4.76 4.19 7.17
CA VAL A 155 4.31 5.51 6.70
C VAL A 155 2.79 5.55 6.57
N TYR A 156 2.22 6.74 6.77
CA TYR A 156 0.88 7.04 6.31
C TYR A 156 0.96 7.77 4.97
N LEU A 157 0.60 7.09 3.90
CA LEU A 157 0.63 7.61 2.54
C LEU A 157 -0.76 8.15 2.18
N ARG A 158 -0.82 9.36 1.65
CA ARG A 158 -2.08 10.02 1.25
C ARG A 158 -1.87 10.82 -0.02
N VAL A 159 -2.84 10.73 -0.94
CA VAL A 159 -2.90 11.58 -2.11
C VAL A 159 -3.35 12.99 -1.70
N PRO A 160 -2.64 14.06 -2.09
CA PRO A 160 -3.07 15.43 -1.81
C PRO A 160 -4.43 15.75 -2.43
N ALA A 161 -5.26 16.54 -1.73
CA ALA A 161 -6.58 16.93 -2.23
C ALA A 161 -6.53 17.59 -3.62
N LEU A 162 -5.49 18.38 -3.88
CA LEU A 162 -5.26 19.02 -5.17
C LEU A 162 -5.19 18.01 -6.34
N GLU A 163 -4.64 16.82 -6.11
CA GLU A 163 -4.58 15.75 -7.11
C GLU A 163 -5.91 15.01 -7.22
N THR A 164 -6.68 14.93 -6.12
CA THR A 164 -7.95 14.20 -6.08
C THR A 164 -9.14 15.01 -6.59
N ASP A 165 -9.10 16.33 -6.51
CA ASP A 165 -10.26 17.20 -6.80
C ASP A 165 -10.65 17.14 -8.28
N ALA A 166 -9.69 17.29 -9.20
CA ALA A 166 -9.94 17.21 -10.63
C ALA A 166 -10.49 15.83 -11.05
N TYR A 167 -9.96 14.76 -10.45
CA TYR A 167 -10.48 13.41 -10.66
C TYR A 167 -11.90 13.26 -10.11
N SER A 168 -12.18 13.81 -8.94
CA SER A 168 -13.50 13.70 -8.30
C SER A 168 -14.60 14.37 -9.11
N GLU A 169 -14.31 15.50 -9.78
CA GLU A 169 -15.24 16.14 -10.71
C GLU A 169 -15.57 15.25 -11.91
N LEU A 170 -14.56 14.62 -12.50
CA LEU A 170 -14.73 13.75 -13.67
C LEU A 170 -15.43 12.42 -13.32
N ILE A 171 -15.17 11.86 -12.13
CA ILE A 171 -15.92 10.71 -11.62
C ILE A 171 -17.38 11.07 -11.34
N ALA A 172 -17.67 12.29 -10.87
CA ALA A 172 -19.04 12.75 -10.71
C ALA A 172 -19.75 12.88 -12.07
N GLU A 173 -19.07 13.39 -13.10
CA GLU A 173 -19.61 13.43 -14.47
C GLU A 173 -19.92 12.02 -14.98
N TYR A 174 -18.99 11.07 -14.86
CA TYR A 174 -19.22 9.68 -15.22
C TYR A 174 -20.44 9.08 -14.51
N ALA A 175 -20.62 9.38 -13.22
CA ALA A 175 -21.75 8.88 -12.44
C ALA A 175 -23.11 9.45 -12.88
N GLU A 176 -23.15 10.60 -13.58
CA GLU A 176 -24.37 11.16 -14.16
C GLU A 176 -24.76 10.49 -15.48
N MET A 177 -23.83 9.83 -16.16
CA MET A 177 -24.07 9.13 -17.42
C MET A 177 -24.97 7.90 -17.25
N GLU A 178 -25.57 7.45 -18.36
CA GLU A 178 -26.26 6.17 -18.45
C GLU A 178 -25.23 5.04 -18.61
N VAL A 179 -24.62 4.64 -17.49
CA VAL A 179 -23.62 3.57 -17.41
C VAL A 179 -24.11 2.40 -16.55
N PRO A 180 -23.67 1.15 -16.82
CA PRO A 180 -24.15 -0.03 -16.07
C PRO A 180 -23.87 0.04 -14.56
N TRP A 181 -22.81 0.74 -14.16
CA TRP A 181 -22.44 0.91 -12.77
C TRP A 181 -21.74 2.25 -12.52
N LYS A 182 -22.45 3.15 -11.84
CA LYS A 182 -22.00 4.52 -11.54
C LYS A 182 -20.85 4.61 -10.54
N SER A 183 -20.62 3.56 -9.76
CA SER A 183 -19.51 3.52 -8.79
C SER A 183 -18.30 2.74 -9.29
N ASP A 184 -18.31 2.22 -10.52
CA ASP A 184 -17.16 1.50 -11.07
C ASP A 184 -16.05 2.48 -11.48
N GLU A 185 -15.11 2.74 -10.58
CA GLU A 185 -14.00 3.66 -10.82
C GLU A 185 -13.01 3.11 -11.85
N ASP A 186 -12.89 1.80 -12.01
CA ASP A 186 -12.03 1.19 -13.04
C ASP A 186 -12.61 1.44 -14.43
N ALA A 187 -13.93 1.28 -14.60
CA ALA A 187 -14.60 1.68 -15.83
C ALA A 187 -14.52 3.21 -16.08
N ALA A 188 -14.70 4.00 -15.03
CA ALA A 188 -14.59 5.46 -15.12
C ALA A 188 -13.17 5.92 -15.50
N CYS A 189 -12.12 5.26 -14.99
CA CYS A 189 -10.73 5.54 -15.39
C CYS A 189 -10.50 5.26 -16.89
N ARG A 190 -11.09 4.19 -17.43
CA ARG A 190 -10.99 3.88 -18.87
C ARG A 190 -11.75 4.88 -19.74
N TRP A 191 -12.90 5.37 -19.27
CA TRP A 191 -13.62 6.45 -19.94
C TRP A 191 -12.80 7.75 -19.90
N LEU A 192 -12.25 8.08 -18.73
CA LEU A 192 -11.43 9.27 -18.50
C LEU A 192 -10.21 9.29 -19.43
N GLU A 193 -9.55 8.16 -19.62
CA GLU A 193 -8.40 8.05 -20.52
C GLU A 193 -8.76 8.36 -21.98
N GLN A 194 -9.98 8.02 -22.41
CA GLN A 194 -10.45 8.28 -23.78
C GLN A 194 -10.86 9.75 -23.98
N GLU A 195 -11.59 10.33 -23.02
CA GLU A 195 -12.10 11.70 -23.13
C GLU A 195 -11.07 12.76 -22.74
N HIS A 196 -10.14 12.41 -21.84
CA HIS A 196 -9.07 13.27 -21.36
C HIS A 196 -7.70 12.60 -21.49
N PRO A 197 -7.19 12.42 -22.72
CA PRO A 197 -5.89 11.81 -22.96
C PRO A 197 -4.79 12.52 -22.17
N GLY A 198 -3.96 11.75 -21.47
CA GLY A 198 -2.87 12.27 -20.66
C GLY A 198 -3.25 12.74 -19.25
N PHE A 199 -4.51 12.59 -18.81
CA PHE A 199 -4.91 12.92 -17.43
C PHE A 199 -3.97 12.27 -16.39
N PHE A 200 -3.77 10.94 -16.47
CA PHE A 200 -2.91 10.21 -15.53
C PHE A 200 -1.41 10.49 -15.67
N SER A 201 -0.98 11.13 -16.77
CA SER A 201 0.39 11.63 -16.90
C SER A 201 0.62 12.93 -16.13
N SER A 202 -0.46 13.69 -15.89
CA SER A 202 -0.45 14.96 -15.18
C SER A 202 -0.90 14.85 -13.72
N HIS A 203 -1.67 13.79 -13.39
CA HIS A 203 -2.28 13.59 -12.09
C HIS A 203 -2.10 12.15 -11.60
N ILE A 204 -1.90 11.98 -10.28
CA ILE A 204 -1.92 10.67 -9.61
C ILE A 204 -3.00 10.71 -8.52
N PRO A 205 -4.29 10.56 -8.89
CA PRO A 205 -5.41 10.92 -8.03
C PRO A 205 -5.75 9.89 -6.95
N PHE A 206 -5.19 8.68 -7.00
CA PHE A 206 -5.42 7.63 -6.03
C PHE A 206 -4.24 6.65 -6.00
N ILE A 207 -4.31 5.68 -5.09
CA ILE A 207 -3.28 4.67 -4.84
C ILE A 207 -3.80 3.32 -5.35
N GLY A 208 -3.66 3.08 -6.66
CA GLY A 208 -4.01 1.80 -7.28
C GLY A 208 -2.93 0.74 -7.09
N TYR A 209 -1.67 1.18 -7.04
CA TYR A 209 -0.50 0.32 -6.88
C TYR A 209 0.52 0.97 -5.95
N VAL A 210 1.22 0.15 -5.17
CA VAL A 210 2.38 0.56 -4.38
C VAL A 210 3.60 -0.29 -4.73
N GLU A 211 4.78 0.32 -4.67
CA GLU A 211 6.05 -0.36 -4.88
C GLU A 211 7.03 0.05 -3.79
N PHE A 212 7.79 -0.92 -3.26
CA PHE A 212 8.77 -0.68 -2.20
C PHE A 212 10.19 -0.83 -2.73
N LEU A 213 11.08 0.00 -2.20
CA LEU A 213 12.51 -0.03 -2.47
C LEU A 213 13.26 0.00 -1.14
N TYR A 214 13.98 -1.07 -0.85
CA TYR A 214 15.04 -1.06 0.16
C TYR A 214 16.32 -0.53 -0.46
N GLU A 215 16.99 0.39 0.23
CA GLU A 215 18.38 0.75 -0.06
C GLU A 215 19.21 0.68 1.22
N GLY A 216 20.34 -0.01 1.17
CA GLY A 216 21.17 -0.13 2.36
C GLY A 216 22.42 -0.99 2.21
N PRO A 217 23.16 -1.14 3.32
CA PRO A 217 24.39 -1.92 3.34
C PRO A 217 24.12 -3.42 3.47
N PHE A 218 24.66 -4.20 2.54
CA PHE A 218 24.82 -5.65 2.63
C PHE A 218 26.20 -5.96 3.22
N HIS A 219 26.21 -6.46 4.45
CA HIS A 219 27.42 -6.93 5.11
C HIS A 219 27.79 -8.34 4.62
N GLY A 220 29.09 -8.59 4.43
CA GLY A 220 29.56 -9.90 4.00
C GLY A 220 29.14 -11.02 4.96
N GLY A 221 28.70 -12.15 4.42
CA GLY A 221 28.25 -13.30 5.22
C GLY A 221 26.94 -13.08 5.97
N ARG A 222 26.27 -11.93 5.79
CA ARG A 222 24.93 -11.66 6.32
C ARG A 222 23.92 -11.68 5.19
N ARG A 223 22.78 -12.32 5.44
CA ARG A 223 21.74 -12.53 4.45
C ARG A 223 20.38 -12.13 5.02
N LEU A 224 19.61 -11.41 4.19
CA LEU A 224 18.22 -11.06 4.45
C LEU A 224 17.35 -12.26 4.07
N THR A 225 16.54 -12.75 4.98
CA THR A 225 15.69 -13.93 4.75
C THR A 225 14.29 -13.57 4.33
N SER A 226 13.80 -12.38 4.68
CA SER A 226 12.44 -11.97 4.32
C SER A 226 12.29 -10.45 4.23
N LEU A 227 11.45 -10.04 3.29
CA LEU A 227 10.83 -8.72 3.24
C LEU A 227 9.32 -8.92 3.30
N ARG A 228 8.66 -8.30 4.28
CA ARG A 228 7.20 -8.33 4.38
C ARG A 228 6.65 -6.93 4.48
N ALA A 229 5.68 -6.61 3.62
CA ALA A 229 4.95 -5.36 3.62
C ALA A 229 3.46 -5.60 3.89
N GLU A 230 2.84 -4.72 4.67
CA GLU A 230 1.40 -4.68 4.89
C GLU A 230 0.84 -3.32 4.46
N ALA A 231 -0.32 -3.34 3.81
CA ALA A 231 -1.09 -2.16 3.48
C ALA A 231 -2.48 -2.27 4.10
N ILE A 232 -2.80 -1.36 5.01
CA ILE A 232 -4.11 -1.23 5.64
C ILE A 232 -4.76 0.03 5.12
N TYR A 233 -5.97 -0.08 4.61
CA TYR A 233 -6.68 1.08 4.07
C TYR A 233 -8.17 0.97 4.26
N SER A 234 -8.80 2.15 4.22
CA SER A 234 -10.25 2.25 4.20
C SER A 234 -10.71 3.15 3.07
N MET A 235 -11.81 2.76 2.45
CA MET A 235 -12.45 3.48 1.36
C MET A 235 -13.88 3.79 1.78
N SER A 236 -14.26 5.05 1.72
CA SER A 236 -15.59 5.53 2.08
C SER A 236 -16.12 6.42 0.95
N GLY A 237 -17.44 6.59 0.90
CA GLY A 237 -18.07 7.42 -0.12
C GLY A 237 -19.48 6.96 -0.44
N ILE A 238 -20.13 7.67 -1.35
CA ILE A 238 -21.41 7.25 -1.89
C ILE A 238 -21.20 6.00 -2.76
N HIS A 239 -22.07 5.02 -2.59
CA HIS A 239 -22.07 3.79 -3.37
C HIS A 239 -23.42 3.67 -4.06
N TYR A 240 -23.38 3.51 -5.37
CA TYR A 240 -24.53 3.18 -6.20
C TYR A 240 -24.41 1.69 -6.57
N PRO A 241 -25.44 0.87 -6.31
CA PRO A 241 -25.44 -0.51 -6.81
C PRO A 241 -25.46 -0.51 -8.36
N PRO A 242 -24.91 -1.54 -9.01
CA PRO A 242 -25.03 -1.69 -10.45
C PRO A 242 -26.49 -1.95 -10.86
N ASP A 243 -26.81 -1.66 -12.13
CA ASP A 243 -28.14 -1.90 -12.69
C ASP A 243 -28.46 -3.41 -12.79
N ASP A 244 -27.44 -4.22 -13.11
CA ASP A 244 -27.49 -5.69 -13.07
C ASP A 244 -26.67 -6.22 -11.89
N PRO A 245 -27.30 -6.93 -10.92
CA PRO A 245 -26.60 -7.55 -9.80
C PRO A 245 -25.42 -8.44 -10.19
N GLY A 246 -25.49 -9.10 -11.36
CA GLY A 246 -24.39 -9.95 -11.86
C GLY A 246 -23.10 -9.18 -12.12
N THR A 247 -23.17 -7.87 -12.36
CA THR A 247 -22.01 -6.99 -12.58
C THR A 247 -21.14 -6.86 -11.32
N TYR A 248 -21.74 -7.02 -10.13
CA TYR A 248 -21.04 -6.92 -8.86
C TYR A 248 -20.29 -8.22 -8.47
N GLU A 249 -20.69 -9.36 -9.03
CA GLU A 249 -20.16 -10.66 -8.62
C GLU A 249 -18.63 -10.69 -8.79
N GLU A 250 -17.94 -11.12 -7.73
CA GLU A 250 -16.47 -11.24 -7.67
C GLU A 250 -15.66 -9.92 -7.71
N ARG A 251 -16.33 -8.76 -7.85
CA ARG A 251 -15.64 -7.45 -7.89
C ARG A 251 -14.98 -7.07 -6.56
N ASP A 252 -15.55 -7.51 -5.44
CA ASP A 252 -14.97 -7.33 -4.09
C ASP A 252 -13.85 -8.33 -3.78
N ALA A 253 -13.79 -9.45 -4.50
CA ALA A 253 -12.72 -10.45 -4.34
C ALA A 253 -11.50 -10.13 -5.21
N SER A 254 -11.69 -9.31 -6.24
CA SER A 254 -10.66 -8.90 -7.20
C SER A 254 -9.99 -7.59 -6.80
N THR A 255 -8.69 -7.46 -7.09
CA THR A 255 -7.92 -6.24 -6.82
C THR A 255 -8.03 -5.25 -7.97
N TRP A 256 -7.65 -3.99 -7.70
CA TRP A 256 -7.50 -2.96 -8.72
C TRP A 256 -6.64 -3.43 -9.90
N SER A 257 -7.05 -3.04 -11.11
CA SER A 257 -6.47 -3.54 -12.36
C SER A 257 -6.38 -2.50 -13.47
N PHE A 258 -6.58 -1.21 -13.18
CA PHE A 258 -6.51 -0.17 -14.20
C PHE A 258 -5.05 0.09 -14.59
N HIS A 259 -4.76 -0.05 -15.88
CA HIS A 259 -3.47 0.27 -16.48
C HIS A 259 -3.73 1.27 -17.61
N SER A 260 -3.06 2.41 -17.58
CA SER A 260 -3.15 3.35 -18.71
C SER A 260 -2.43 2.77 -19.92
N ASN A 261 -2.83 3.18 -21.12
CA ASN A 261 -2.14 2.87 -22.35
C ASN A 261 -1.18 4.02 -22.70
N PRO A 262 0.14 3.81 -22.63
CA PRO A 262 1.11 4.88 -22.87
C PRO A 262 1.20 5.33 -24.34
N GLU A 263 0.47 4.69 -25.26
CA GLU A 263 0.53 4.93 -26.71
C GLU A 263 -0.67 5.68 -27.32
N GLN A 264 -1.52 6.32 -26.50
CA GLN A 264 -2.61 7.20 -27.01
C GLN A 264 -2.21 8.67 -27.07
#